data_AF-A0A8X8XD22-F1
#
_entry.id   AF-A0A8X8XD22-F1
#
_cell.length_a   1.000
_cell.length_b   1.000
_cell.length_c   1.000
_cell.angle_alpha   90.00
_cell.angle_beta   90.00
_cell.angle_gamma   90.00
#
_symmetry.space_group_name_H-M   'P 1'
#
loop_
_entity.id
_entity.type
_entity.pdbx_description
1 polymer ?
#
loop_
_entity_poly.entity_id
_entity_poly.type
_entity_poly.pdbx_seq_one_letter_code
_entity_poly.pdbx_strand_id
1 'polypeptide(L)'
;MRSVIWQSVKQLTSNTTASRLMSQSTSIPRKQVRVRDHAYDDYMEIQKKVRKVLKFQDLILSQPNAIISVSRLDSISRRIGFKQFESGRFVLKFPHVFEVFEHPVQRILYCRLTRRAAAQIELEKQLSAARYRMLKCLVTNDSKLTSKEVRKGQPQLERR
;
A
#
# COMPACT_ATOMS: atom_id res chain seq x y z
N MET A 1 -14.74 -19.97 -83.47
CA MET A 1 -13.32 -19.96 -83.87
C MET A 1 -12.47 -19.49 -82.69
N ARG A 2 -11.35 -20.19 -82.46
CA ARG A 2 -10.19 -19.83 -81.62
C ARG A 2 -10.28 -20.02 -80.09
N SER A 3 -9.87 -21.22 -79.71
CA SER A 3 -9.04 -21.58 -78.55
C SER A 3 -8.14 -20.46 -78.03
N VAL A 4 -8.02 -20.33 -76.70
CA VAL A 4 -6.71 -20.09 -76.04
C VAL A 4 -6.67 -20.78 -74.67
N ILE A 5 -5.69 -21.66 -74.55
CA ILE A 5 -5.22 -22.41 -73.38
C ILE A 5 -4.40 -21.48 -72.47
N TRP A 6 -4.62 -21.49 -71.15
CA TRP A 6 -3.62 -21.15 -70.12
C TRP A 6 -3.95 -21.96 -68.85
N GLN A 7 -3.30 -23.11 -68.66
CA GLN A 7 -2.07 -23.29 -67.85
C GLN A 7 -2.26 -23.09 -66.35
N SER A 8 -2.32 -24.25 -65.70
CA SER A 8 -1.89 -24.61 -64.34
C SER A 8 -0.98 -23.60 -63.63
N VAL A 9 -1.45 -23.11 -62.47
CA VAL A 9 -0.59 -22.67 -61.37
C VAL A 9 -0.94 -23.49 -60.13
N LYS A 10 -0.13 -24.52 -59.87
CA LYS A 10 -0.12 -25.23 -58.59
C LYS A 10 0.54 -24.33 -57.56
N GLN A 11 -0.23 -23.66 -56.72
CA GLN A 11 0.33 -23.05 -55.51
C GLN A 11 0.46 -24.15 -54.46
N LEU A 12 1.70 -24.61 -54.24
CA LEU A 12 2.04 -25.37 -53.04
C LEU A 12 1.89 -24.43 -51.84
N THR A 13 0.75 -24.47 -51.18
CA THR A 13 0.65 -23.99 -49.80
C THR A 13 1.23 -25.08 -48.92
N SER A 14 2.50 -24.93 -48.55
CA SER A 14 3.09 -25.69 -47.46
C SER A 14 2.27 -25.43 -46.20
N ASN A 15 1.45 -26.41 -45.81
CA ASN A 15 0.80 -26.43 -44.51
C ASN A 15 1.89 -26.61 -43.45
N THR A 16 2.52 -25.51 -43.04
CA THR A 16 3.30 -25.48 -41.81
C THR A 16 2.32 -25.65 -40.67
N THR A 17 2.07 -26.89 -40.27
CA THR A 17 1.51 -27.22 -38.97
C THR A 17 2.57 -26.86 -37.94
N ALA A 18 2.68 -25.56 -37.62
CA ALA A 18 3.28 -25.13 -36.39
C ALA A 18 2.40 -25.70 -35.28
N SER A 19 2.79 -26.87 -34.76
CA SER A 19 2.29 -27.38 -33.50
C SER A 19 2.55 -26.29 -32.48
N ARG A 20 1.53 -25.48 -32.19
CA ARG A 20 1.56 -24.59 -31.03
C ARG A 20 1.80 -25.52 -29.86
N LEU A 21 3.01 -25.53 -29.33
CA LEU A 21 3.29 -26.03 -28.00
C LEU A 21 2.36 -25.22 -27.11
N MET A 22 1.21 -25.80 -26.76
CA MET A 22 0.35 -25.21 -25.75
C MET A 22 1.24 -25.14 -24.51
N SER A 23 1.62 -23.93 -24.10
CA SER A 23 2.16 -23.73 -22.78
C SER A 23 1.16 -24.38 -21.83
N GLN A 24 1.59 -25.42 -21.13
CA GLN A 24 0.81 -25.97 -20.03
C GLN A 24 0.65 -24.81 -19.06
N SER A 25 -0.52 -24.16 -19.12
CA SER A 25 -0.93 -23.24 -18.09
C SER A 25 -0.90 -24.07 -16.82
N THR A 26 -0.02 -23.71 -15.89
CA THR A 26 0.03 -24.28 -14.55
C THR A 26 -1.28 -23.90 -13.88
N SER A 27 -2.33 -24.64 -14.20
CA SER A 27 -3.67 -24.37 -13.71
C SER A 27 -3.57 -24.46 -12.20
N ILE A 28 -3.69 -23.30 -11.55
CA ILE A 28 -3.84 -23.17 -10.11
C ILE A 28 -4.76 -24.30 -9.65
N PRO A 29 -4.35 -25.16 -8.70
CA PRO A 29 -5.06 -26.39 -8.39
C PRO A 29 -6.51 -26.06 -8.06
N ARG A 30 -7.43 -26.47 -8.94
CA ARG A 30 -8.85 -26.07 -8.96
C ARG A 30 -9.67 -26.59 -7.77
N LYS A 31 -9.02 -27.24 -6.80
CA LYS A 31 -9.65 -27.98 -5.70
C LYS A 31 -9.01 -27.67 -4.33
N GLN A 32 -8.71 -26.40 -4.08
CA GLN A 32 -8.64 -25.95 -2.68
C GLN A 32 -10.06 -25.94 -2.13
N VAL A 33 -10.35 -26.78 -1.13
CA VAL A 33 -11.59 -26.68 -0.38
C VAL A 33 -11.61 -25.28 0.20
N ARG A 34 -12.55 -24.44 -0.24
CA ARG A 34 -12.79 -23.12 0.38
C ARG A 34 -13.43 -23.37 1.74
N VAL A 35 -12.64 -23.83 2.69
CA VAL A 35 -13.02 -23.85 4.10
C VAL A 35 -13.03 -22.40 4.55
N ARG A 36 -14.14 -21.96 5.11
CA ARG A 36 -14.29 -20.59 5.58
C ARG A 36 -13.72 -20.49 6.99
N ASP A 37 -12.71 -19.66 7.17
CA ASP A 37 -12.06 -19.45 8.46
C ASP A 37 -12.79 -18.38 9.27
N HIS A 38 -13.62 -18.79 10.23
CA HIS A 38 -14.40 -17.86 11.06
C HIS A 38 -13.51 -16.92 11.90
N ALA A 39 -12.43 -17.45 12.49
CA ALA A 39 -11.48 -16.63 13.26
C ALA A 39 -10.81 -15.54 12.39
N TYR A 40 -10.53 -15.88 11.13
CA TYR A 40 -9.97 -14.91 10.18
C TYR A 40 -11.00 -13.87 9.76
N ASP A 41 -12.25 -14.25 9.57
CA ASP A 41 -13.34 -13.32 9.27
C ASP A 41 -13.49 -12.27 10.38
N ASP A 42 -13.53 -12.69 11.65
CA ASP A 42 -13.65 -11.80 12.81
C ASP A 42 -12.49 -10.79 12.88
N TYR A 43 -11.26 -11.31 12.72
CA TYR A 43 -10.07 -10.47 12.63
C TYR A 43 -10.15 -9.47 11.47
N MET A 44 -10.61 -9.93 10.31
CA MET A 44 -10.74 -9.10 9.12
C MET A 44 -11.78 -8.00 9.28
N GLU A 45 -12.82 -8.20 10.08
CA GLU A 45 -13.77 -7.12 10.42
C GLU A 45 -13.11 -6.00 11.22
N ILE A 46 -12.32 -6.36 12.23
CA ILE A 46 -11.56 -5.39 13.04
C ILE A 46 -10.56 -4.65 12.14
N GLN A 47 -9.81 -5.36 11.31
CA GLN A 47 -8.85 -4.78 10.38
C GLN A 47 -9.50 -3.83 9.36
N LYS A 48 -10.72 -4.11 8.90
CA LYS A 48 -11.47 -3.18 8.04
C LYS A 48 -11.81 -1.88 8.77
N LYS A 49 -12.17 -1.95 10.05
CA LYS A 49 -12.43 -0.76 10.89
C LYS A 49 -11.14 0.04 11.12
N VAL A 50 -10.03 -0.62 11.45
CA VAL A 50 -8.73 0.04 11.65
C VAL A 50 -8.27 0.75 10.38
N ARG A 51 -8.34 0.09 9.21
CA ARG A 51 -8.00 0.73 7.93
C ARG A 51 -8.83 1.98 7.64
N LYS A 52 -10.12 1.98 8.00
CA LYS A 52 -10.98 3.15 7.89
C LYS A 52 -10.51 4.30 8.81
N VAL A 53 -10.15 3.99 10.06
CA VAL A 53 -9.61 4.98 11.01
C VAL A 53 -8.32 5.62 10.48
N LEU A 54 -7.38 4.81 9.99
CA LEU A 54 -6.10 5.31 9.46
C LEU A 54 -6.29 6.28 8.29
N LYS A 55 -7.18 5.95 7.35
CA LYS A 55 -7.50 6.86 6.23
C LYS A 55 -8.11 8.18 6.70
N PHE A 56 -8.92 8.16 7.76
CA PHE A 56 -9.45 9.39 8.37
C PHE A 56 -8.37 10.19 9.09
N GLN A 57 -7.48 9.51 9.81
CA GLN A 57 -6.33 10.15 10.44
C GLN A 57 -5.48 10.88 9.41
N ASP A 58 -5.10 10.23 8.32
CA ASP A 58 -4.30 10.84 7.24
C ASP A 58 -5.01 12.06 6.66
N LEU A 59 -6.34 11.99 6.50
CA LEU A 59 -7.15 13.10 6.01
C LEU A 59 -7.17 14.30 6.98
N ILE A 60 -7.26 14.03 8.28
CA ILE A 60 -7.26 15.07 9.31
C ILE A 60 -5.87 15.71 9.37
N LEU A 61 -4.80 14.90 9.36
CA LEU A 61 -3.42 15.37 9.41
C LEU A 61 -2.99 16.11 8.14
N SER A 62 -3.64 15.89 7.00
CA SER A 62 -3.38 16.67 5.78
C SER A 62 -3.87 18.11 5.88
N GLN A 63 -4.76 18.42 6.83
CA GLN A 63 -5.24 19.78 7.07
C GLN A 63 -4.24 20.54 7.96
N PRO A 64 -3.99 21.83 7.70
CA PRO A 64 -2.99 22.61 8.44
C PRO A 64 -3.27 22.68 9.94
N ASN A 65 -4.54 22.70 10.34
CA ASN A 65 -4.95 22.80 11.74
C ASN A 65 -5.34 21.45 12.36
N ALA A 66 -5.14 20.32 11.65
CA ALA A 66 -5.60 19.00 12.06
C ALA A 66 -7.09 18.95 12.49
N ILE A 67 -7.92 19.80 11.87
CA ILE A 67 -9.34 19.98 12.16
C ILE A 67 -10.10 19.98 10.84
N ILE A 68 -11.25 19.32 10.80
CA ILE A 68 -12.10 19.24 9.61
C ILE A 68 -13.59 19.37 9.98
N SER A 69 -14.38 20.10 9.19
CA SER A 69 -15.82 20.18 9.42
C SER A 69 -16.49 18.85 9.06
N VAL A 70 -17.55 18.47 9.78
CA VAL A 70 -18.25 17.20 9.56
C VAL A 70 -18.82 17.11 8.13
N SER A 71 -19.32 18.22 7.59
CA SER A 71 -19.83 18.29 6.20
C SER A 71 -18.74 18.06 5.14
N ARG A 72 -17.54 18.61 5.38
CA ARG A 72 -16.38 18.42 4.48
C ARG A 72 -15.83 16.99 4.61
N LEU A 73 -15.82 16.47 5.83
CA LEU A 73 -15.45 15.09 6.10
C LEU A 73 -16.38 14.13 5.34
N ASP A 74 -17.69 14.36 5.33
CA ASP A 74 -18.64 13.53 4.57
C ASP A 74 -18.36 13.58 3.07
N SER A 75 -18.09 14.76 2.52
CA SER A 75 -17.73 14.93 1.10
C SER A 75 -16.47 14.17 0.70
N ILE A 76 -15.44 14.18 1.54
CA ILE A 76 -14.18 13.50 1.23
C ILE A 76 -14.27 12.00 1.50
N SER A 77 -15.03 11.60 2.52
CA SER A 77 -15.24 10.19 2.87
C SER A 77 -15.82 9.36 1.72
N ARG A 78 -16.62 9.98 0.84
CA ARG A 78 -17.13 9.36 -0.39
C ARG A 78 -16.01 8.84 -1.29
N ARG A 79 -14.90 9.58 -1.40
CA ARG A 79 -13.72 9.14 -2.19
C ARG A 79 -12.95 8.00 -1.52
N ILE A 80 -13.13 7.83 -0.22
CA ILE A 80 -12.42 6.83 0.60
C ILE A 80 -13.17 5.49 0.65
N GLY A 81 -14.42 5.45 0.16
CA GLY A 81 -15.28 4.28 0.12
C GLY A 81 -16.34 4.23 1.22
N PHE A 82 -16.68 5.36 1.84
CA PHE A 82 -17.83 5.46 2.74
C PHE A 82 -19.13 5.70 1.97
N LYS A 83 -20.22 5.13 2.46
CA LYS A 83 -21.56 5.48 2.00
C LYS A 83 -21.92 6.88 2.48
N GLN A 84 -22.92 7.49 1.84
CA GLN A 84 -23.41 8.82 2.21
C GLN A 84 -23.83 8.85 3.69
N PHE A 85 -23.37 9.86 4.43
CA PHE A 85 -23.64 10.05 5.87
C PHE A 85 -23.12 8.94 6.81
N GLU A 86 -22.42 7.92 6.31
CA GLU A 86 -21.80 6.87 7.14
C GLU A 86 -20.62 7.45 7.94
N SER A 87 -19.97 8.47 7.39
CA SER A 87 -18.77 9.09 7.94
C SER A 87 -19.00 9.71 9.32
N GLY A 88 -20.07 10.49 9.50
CA GLY A 88 -20.45 11.07 10.79
C GLY A 88 -20.81 10.00 11.83
N ARG A 89 -21.58 8.98 11.42
CA ARG A 89 -21.91 7.83 12.30
C ARG A 89 -20.67 7.06 12.72
N PHE A 90 -19.69 6.94 11.83
CA PHE A 90 -18.43 6.27 12.11
C PHE A 90 -17.61 7.03 13.16
N VAL A 91 -17.47 8.35 13.00
CA VAL A 91 -16.77 9.22 13.97
C VAL A 91 -17.37 9.07 15.37
N LEU A 92 -18.70 9.11 15.48
CA LEU A 92 -19.41 8.97 16.76
C LEU A 92 -19.25 7.58 17.41
N LYS A 93 -18.93 6.55 16.63
CA LYS A 93 -18.71 5.18 17.13
C LYS A 93 -17.39 5.03 17.88
N PHE A 94 -16.42 5.92 17.63
CA PHE A 94 -15.07 5.86 18.18
C PHE A 94 -14.70 7.17 18.91
N PRO A 95 -15.36 7.49 20.04
CA PRO A 95 -15.11 8.74 20.78
C PRO A 95 -13.70 8.82 21.40
N HIS A 96 -13.03 7.68 21.56
CA HIS A 96 -11.65 7.64 22.07
C HIS A 96 -10.64 8.11 21.01
N VAL A 97 -10.94 7.96 19.72
CA VAL A 97 -10.07 8.39 18.61
C VAL A 97 -10.42 9.79 18.14
N PHE A 98 -11.72 10.06 17.97
CA PHE A 98 -12.21 11.29 17.39
C PHE A 98 -13.01 12.11 18.40
N GLU A 99 -12.72 13.41 18.42
CA GLU A 99 -13.42 14.40 19.21
C GLU A 99 -14.23 15.30 18.27
N VAL A 100 -15.54 15.37 18.50
CA VAL A 100 -16.45 16.24 17.76
C VAL A 100 -16.83 17.40 18.66
N PHE A 101 -16.66 18.63 18.15
CA PHE A 101 -16.94 19.85 18.89
C PHE A 101 -17.62 20.88 18.01
N GLU A 102 -18.37 21.78 18.62
CA GLU A 102 -18.97 22.92 17.93
C GLU A 102 -18.00 24.10 17.89
N HIS A 103 -17.88 24.76 16.74
CA HIS A 103 -17.06 25.95 16.64
C HIS A 103 -17.79 27.16 17.26
N PRO A 104 -17.18 27.90 18.21
CA PRO A 104 -17.83 29.01 18.92
C PRO A 104 -18.40 30.12 18.03
N VAL A 105 -17.80 30.36 16.85
CA VAL A 105 -18.22 31.45 15.95
C VAL A 105 -19.20 30.93 14.90
N GLN A 106 -18.88 29.80 14.27
CA GLN A 106 -19.63 29.32 13.10
C GLN A 106 -20.83 28.44 13.47
N ARG A 107 -20.88 27.90 14.71
CA ARG A 107 -21.92 26.93 15.14
C ARG A 107 -22.03 25.70 14.24
N ILE A 108 -20.92 25.34 13.60
CA ILE A 108 -20.79 24.14 12.77
C ILE A 108 -20.01 23.10 13.56
N LEU A 109 -20.36 21.82 13.36
CA LEU A 109 -19.64 20.70 13.94
C LEU A 109 -18.31 20.46 13.23
N TYR A 110 -17.25 20.41 14.01
CA TYR A 110 -15.91 20.05 13.61
C TYR A 110 -15.46 18.76 14.27
N CYS A 111 -14.56 18.06 13.60
CA CYS A 111 -13.95 16.82 14.04
C CYS A 111 -12.43 17.02 14.10
N ARG A 112 -11.81 16.51 15.17
CA ARG A 112 -10.36 16.40 15.35
C ARG A 112 -9.99 15.07 15.99
N LEU A 113 -8.69 14.77 16.03
CA LEU A 113 -8.18 13.64 16.81
C LEU A 113 -8.13 14.00 18.30
N THR A 114 -8.47 13.04 19.14
CA THR A 114 -8.35 13.17 20.60
C THR A 114 -6.89 13.34 21.00
N ARG A 115 -6.62 14.14 22.04
CA ARG A 115 -5.25 14.38 22.53
C ARG A 115 -4.47 13.09 22.82
N ARG A 116 -5.12 12.09 23.41
CA ARG A 116 -4.53 10.78 23.69
C ARG A 116 -4.11 10.04 22.42
N ALA A 117 -5.01 10.00 21.42
CA ALA A 117 -4.73 9.35 20.14
C ALA A 117 -3.60 10.07 19.39
N ALA A 118 -3.61 11.41 19.37
CA ALA A 118 -2.54 12.19 18.76
C ALA A 118 -1.18 11.94 19.43
N ALA A 119 -1.13 11.90 20.77
CA ALA A 119 0.09 11.61 21.52
C ALA A 119 0.62 10.19 21.24
N GLN A 120 -0.26 9.20 21.14
CA GLN A 120 0.13 7.83 20.78
C GLN A 120 0.75 7.75 19.37
N ILE A 121 0.12 8.40 18.39
CA ILE A 121 0.62 8.47 17.01
C ILE A 121 2.00 9.12 16.97
N GLU A 122 2.18 10.22 17.70
CA GLU A 122 3.46 10.92 17.74
C GLU A 122 4.56 10.06 18.36
N LEU A 123 4.25 9.38 19.47
CA LEU A 123 5.16 8.46 20.13
C LEU A 123 5.56 7.30 19.21
N GLU A 124 4.60 6.67 18.55
CA GLU A 124 4.86 5.60 17.57
C GLU A 124 5.75 6.09 16.42
N LYS A 125 5.51 7.31 15.92
CA LYS A 125 6.31 7.94 14.87
C LYS A 125 7.75 8.19 15.34
N GLN A 126 7.93 8.68 16.57
CA GLN A 126 9.24 8.92 17.17
C GLN A 126 10.02 7.61 17.37
N LEU A 127 9.39 6.58 17.95
CA LEU A 127 10.00 5.27 18.14
C LEU A 127 10.39 4.64 16.80
N SER A 128 9.51 4.71 15.81
CA SER A 128 9.78 4.23 14.46
C SER A 128 11.00 4.95 13.86
N ALA A 129 11.03 6.29 13.92
CA ALA A 129 12.15 7.08 13.43
C ALA A 129 13.47 6.75 14.15
N ALA A 130 13.45 6.60 15.48
CA ALA A 130 14.61 6.21 16.27
C ALA A 130 15.13 4.83 15.86
N ARG A 131 14.24 3.85 15.69
CA ARG A 131 14.58 2.51 15.21
C ARG A 131 15.23 2.56 13.83
N TYR A 132 14.67 3.31 12.88
CA TYR A 132 15.27 3.49 11.55
C TYR A 132 16.65 4.14 11.63
N ARG A 133 16.83 5.15 12.48
CA ARG A 133 18.14 5.79 12.70
C ARG A 133 19.16 4.81 13.26
N MET A 134 18.80 4.02 14.29
CA MET A 134 19.70 3.01 14.86
C MET A 134 20.09 1.96 13.82
N LEU A 135 19.13 1.43 13.06
CA LEU A 135 19.39 0.46 12.00
C LEU A 135 20.33 1.04 10.92
N LYS A 136 20.11 2.30 10.52
CA LYS A 136 20.97 3.00 9.57
C LYS A 136 22.40 3.17 10.09
N CYS A 137 22.56 3.53 11.35
CA CYS A 137 23.89 3.67 11.98
C CYS A 137 24.65 2.35 11.95
N LEU A 138 24.01 1.22 12.29
CA LEU A 138 24.63 -0.12 12.24
C LEU A 138 25.13 -0.45 10.83
N VAL A 139 24.29 -0.29 9.81
CA VAL A 139 24.66 -0.55 8.40
C VAL A 139 25.82 0.33 7.93
N THR A 140 25.88 1.59 8.36
CA THR A 140 26.98 2.50 7.99
C THR A 140 28.27 2.30 8.78
N ASN A 141 28.22 1.62 9.93
CA ASN A 141 29.42 1.29 10.70
C ASN A 141 30.13 0.06 10.10
N ASP A 142 29.37 -0.91 9.57
CA ASP A 142 29.92 -2.10 8.91
C ASP A 142 30.72 -1.76 7.63
N SER A 143 30.28 -0.76 6.86
CA SER A 143 30.98 -0.29 5.65
C SER A 143 32.26 0.51 5.97
N LYS A 144 32.36 1.09 7.17
CA LYS A 144 33.56 1.80 7.64
C LYS A 144 34.62 0.85 8.23
N LEU A 145 34.22 -0.31 8.76
CA LEU A 145 35.14 -1.34 9.25
C LEU A 145 35.82 -2.09 8.09
N THR A 146 35.06 -2.48 7.07
CA THR A 146 35.58 -3.14 5.84
C THR A 146 36.54 -2.26 5.03
N SER A 147 36.35 -0.93 5.01
CA SER A 147 37.26 0.00 4.30
C SER A 147 38.57 0.28 5.05
N LYS A 148 38.62 0.05 6.37
CA LYS A 148 39.84 0.22 7.18
C LYS A 148 40.73 -1.02 7.16
N GLU A 149 40.16 -2.21 6.99
CA GLU A 149 40.88 -3.48 6.88
C GLU A 149 41.75 -3.55 5.60
N VAL A 150 41.24 -3.06 4.46
CA VAL A 150 41.93 -3.13 3.15
C VAL A 150 43.17 -2.24 3.06
N ARG A 151 43.29 -1.18 3.87
CA ARG A 151 44.43 -0.24 3.80
C ARG A 151 45.66 -0.66 4.61
N LYS A 152 45.61 -1.76 5.37
CA LYS A 152 46.76 -2.27 6.14
C LYS A 152 47.64 -3.29 5.38
N GLY A 153 47.31 -3.61 4.12
CA GLY A 153 48.06 -4.57 3.30
C GLY A 153 48.80 -3.94 2.11
N GLN A 154 49.84 -3.13 2.36
CA GLN A 154 50.88 -2.88 1.35
C GLN A 154 52.25 -3.18 2.00
N PRO A 155 52.92 -4.29 1.65
CA PRO A 155 54.29 -4.52 2.07
C PRO A 155 55.23 -3.59 1.29
N GLN A 156 56.06 -2.85 2.02
CA GLN A 156 57.16 -2.10 1.44
C GLN A 156 58.19 -3.08 0.88
N LEU A 157 58.41 -3.04 -0.44
CA LEU A 157 59.51 -3.72 -1.10
C LEU A 157 60.78 -2.87 -0.90
N GLU A 158 61.50 -3.16 0.18
CA GLU A 158 62.81 -2.56 0.46
C GLU A 158 63.85 -3.13 -0.53
N ARG A 159 64.45 -2.21 -1.28
CA ARG A 159 65.43 -2.47 -2.35
C ARG A 159 66.77 -2.86 -1.73
N ARG A 160 67.42 -3.85 -2.34
CA ARG A 160 68.86 -4.12 -2.17
C ARG A 160 69.70 -3.10 -2.93
#